data_AF-A0A6M8VGP1-F1
#
_entry.id   AF-A0A6M8VGP1-F1
#
_cell.length_a   1.000
_cell.length_b   1.000
_cell.length_c   1.000
_cell.angle_alpha   90.00
_cell.angle_beta   90.00
_cell.angle_gamma   90.00
#
_symmetry.space_group_name_H-M   'P 1'
#
loop_
_entity.id
_entity.type
_entity.pdbx_description
1 polymer ?
#
loop_
_entity_poly.entity_id
_entity_poly.type
_entity_poly.pdbx_seq_one_letter_code
_entity_poly.pdbx_strand_id
1 'polypeptide(L)'
;MSFDRIRRAFADGRLTANPLDDGSGVVLDTAGERLLTMNATGMALVQAIEAGTTDEAALTEVLTSRFEVDQERALADLRQFVERLVEALN
;
A
#
# COMPACT_ATOMS: atom_id res chain seq x y z
N MET A 1 11.44 7.79 -1.65
CA MET A 1 12.34 6.78 -1.03
C MET A 1 11.58 5.54 -0.56
N SER A 2 10.71 5.62 0.45
CA SER A 2 9.93 4.45 0.92
C SER A 2 8.93 3.93 -0.13
N PHE A 3 8.19 4.84 -0.79
CA PHE A 3 7.25 4.49 -1.86
C PHE A 3 7.93 3.83 -3.07
N ASP A 4 9.07 4.38 -3.52
CA ASP A 4 9.84 3.82 -4.64
C ASP A 4 10.36 2.42 -4.34
N ARG A 5 10.75 2.16 -3.08
CA ARG A 5 11.17 0.82 -2.63
C ARG A 5 10.02 -0.18 -2.73
N ILE A 6 8.83 0.18 -2.24
CA ILE A 6 7.63 -0.67 -2.31
C ILE A 6 7.26 -0.92 -3.78
N ARG A 7 7.22 0.13 -4.61
CA ARG A 7 6.93 0.02 -6.04
C ARG A 7 7.92 -0.89 -6.76
N ARG A 8 9.22 -0.77 -6.49
CA ARG A 8 10.23 -1.66 -7.07
C ARG A 8 10.01 -3.11 -6.65
N ALA A 9 9.66 -3.36 -5.39
CA ALA A 9 9.36 -4.71 -4.93
C ALA A 9 8.17 -5.33 -5.68
N PHE A 10 7.14 -4.56 -6.08
CA PHE A 10 6.11 -5.02 -7.01
C PHE A 10 6.65 -5.25 -8.42
N ALA A 11 7.39 -4.28 -8.98
CA ALA A 11 7.93 -4.37 -10.34
C ALA A 11 8.88 -5.56 -10.54
N ASP A 12 9.64 -5.93 -9.51
CA ASP A 12 10.59 -7.03 -9.54
C ASP A 12 9.93 -8.40 -9.24
N GLY A 13 8.61 -8.43 -8.99
CA GLY A 13 7.86 -9.64 -8.66
C GLY A 13 8.12 -10.18 -7.25
N ARG A 14 8.81 -9.41 -6.39
CA ARG A 14 8.98 -9.75 -4.97
C ARG A 14 7.63 -9.67 -4.25
N LEU A 15 6.86 -8.63 -4.55
CA LEU A 15 5.51 -8.45 -4.03
C LEU A 15 4.47 -8.75 -5.10
N THR A 16 3.39 -9.41 -4.69
CA THR A 16 2.21 -9.62 -5.52
C THR A 16 0.95 -9.34 -4.72
N ALA A 17 0.10 -8.46 -5.22
CA ALA A 17 -1.16 -8.10 -4.60
C ALA A 17 -2.30 -9.00 -5.13
N ASN A 18 -3.10 -9.54 -4.22
CA ASN A 18 -4.28 -10.36 -4.53
C ASN A 18 -5.48 -9.74 -3.83
N PRO A 19 -6.27 -8.89 -4.51
CA PRO A 19 -7.47 -8.31 -3.95
C PRO A 19 -8.61 -9.33 -3.83
N LEU A 20 -9.48 -9.12 -2.84
CA LEU A 20 -10.73 -9.84 -2.62
C LEU A 20 -11.93 -8.94 -2.96
N ASP A 21 -13.10 -9.55 -3.10
CA ASP A 21 -14.32 -8.88 -3.56
C ASP A 21 -14.84 -7.79 -2.60
N ASP A 22 -14.47 -7.84 -1.32
CA ASP A 22 -14.83 -6.84 -0.30
C ASP A 22 -13.84 -5.65 -0.25
N GLY A 23 -12.86 -5.63 -1.15
CA GLY A 23 -11.82 -4.61 -1.23
C GLY A 23 -10.63 -4.87 -0.31
N SER A 24 -10.70 -5.84 0.61
CA SER A 24 -9.54 -6.33 1.35
C SER A 24 -8.65 -7.20 0.44
N GLY A 25 -7.54 -7.71 0.96
CA GLY A 25 -6.65 -8.52 0.14
C GLY A 25 -5.42 -9.01 0.85
N VAL A 26 -4.59 -9.71 0.09
CA VAL A 26 -3.32 -10.24 0.59
C VAL A 26 -2.18 -9.80 -0.32
N VAL A 27 -1.07 -9.41 0.30
CA VAL A 27 0.20 -9.14 -0.38
C VAL A 27 1.16 -10.27 -0.04
N LEU A 28 1.61 -10.99 -1.05
CA LEU A 28 2.64 -12.03 -0.92
C LEU A 28 4.02 -11.38 -1.04
N ASP A 29 4.88 -11.52 -0.02
CA ASP A 29 6.31 -11.20 -0.08
C ASP A 29 7.11 -12.48 -0.25
N THR A 30 7.57 -12.74 -1.47
CA THR A 30 8.29 -13.97 -1.82
C THR A 30 9.69 -14.01 -1.22
N ALA A 31 10.34 -12.86 -1.01
CA ALA A 31 11.67 -12.81 -0.41
C ALA A 31 11.62 -13.02 1.10
N GLY A 32 10.55 -12.57 1.76
CA GLY A 32 10.33 -12.76 3.20
C GLY A 32 9.50 -14.00 3.56
N GLU A 33 9.10 -14.81 2.57
CA GLU A 33 8.24 -15.99 2.72
C GLU A 33 6.98 -15.74 3.58
N ARG A 34 6.37 -14.55 3.41
CA ARG A 34 5.25 -14.09 4.26
C ARG A 34 4.08 -13.57 3.45
N LEU A 35 2.90 -13.71 4.04
CA LEU A 35 1.65 -13.22 3.48
C LEU A 35 1.10 -12.14 4.42
N LEU A 36 0.94 -10.93 3.88
CA LEU A 36 0.47 -9.77 4.61
C LEU A 36 -1.01 -9.55 4.30
N THR A 37 -1.85 -9.60 5.32
CA THR A 37 -3.28 -9.30 5.19
C THR A 37 -3.50 -7.79 5.20
N MET A 38 -4.24 -7.29 4.23
CA MET A 38 -4.55 -5.88 4.06
C MET A 38 -6.05 -5.65 4.20
N ASN A 39 -6.43 -4.61 4.93
CA ASN A 39 -7.80 -4.11 4.91
C ASN A 39 -8.06 -3.32 3.61
N ALA A 40 -9.29 -2.86 3.40
CA ALA A 40 -9.68 -2.13 2.20
C ALA A 40 -8.84 -0.87 1.93
N THR A 41 -8.50 -0.13 2.99
CA THR A 41 -7.66 1.08 2.91
C THR A 41 -6.23 0.75 2.49
N GLY A 42 -5.62 -0.26 3.12
CA GLY A 42 -4.28 -0.73 2.76
C GLY A 42 -4.21 -1.28 1.34
N MET A 43 -5.22 -2.04 0.92
CA MET A 43 -5.29 -2.54 -0.46
C MET A 43 -5.41 -1.43 -1.49
N ALA A 44 -6.19 -0.39 -1.23
CA ALA A 44 -6.29 0.76 -2.13
C ALA A 44 -4.92 1.43 -2.33
N LEU A 45 -4.13 1.59 -1.26
CA LEU A 45 -2.78 2.13 -1.33
C LEU A 45 -1.82 1.20 -2.09
N VAL A 46 -1.87 -0.10 -1.80
CA VAL A 46 -1.06 -1.11 -2.51
C VAL A 46 -1.31 -1.06 -4.02
N GLN A 47 -2.58 -1.07 -4.43
CA GLN A 47 -2.96 -1.04 -5.84
C GLN A 47 -2.49 0.26 -6.53
N ALA A 48 -2.59 1.40 -5.85
CA ALA A 48 -2.09 2.67 -6.37
C ALA A 48 -0.56 2.64 -6.55
N ILE A 49 0.17 2.12 -5.56
CA ILE A 49 1.63 2.00 -5.64
C ILE A 49 2.05 1.02 -6.73
N GLU A 50 1.39 -0.13 -6.84
CA GLU A 50 1.62 -1.13 -7.91
C GLU A 50 1.38 -0.53 -9.29
N ALA A 51 0.33 0.29 -9.45
CA ALA A 51 0.03 1.03 -10.67
C ALA A 51 1.04 2.16 -10.98
N GLY A 52 1.95 2.46 -10.05
CA GLY A 52 3.07 3.38 -10.25
C GLY A 52 2.94 4.71 -9.49
N THR A 53 1.91 4.89 -8.67
CA THR A 53 1.76 6.10 -7.86
C THR A 53 2.77 6.09 -6.70
N THR A 54 3.70 7.04 -6.69
CA THR A 54 4.73 7.17 -5.64
C THR A 54 4.75 8.53 -4.96
N ASP A 55 3.76 9.37 -5.28
CA ASP A 55 3.61 10.71 -4.70
C ASP A 55 2.71 10.67 -3.46
N GLU A 56 3.16 11.30 -2.37
CA GLU A 56 2.44 11.30 -1.09
C GLU A 56 1.09 12.02 -1.20
N ALA A 57 1.01 13.11 -1.95
CA ALA A 57 -0.25 13.85 -2.12
C ALA A 57 -1.26 13.03 -2.94
N ALA A 58 -0.83 12.40 -4.03
CA ALA A 58 -1.68 11.52 -4.84
C ALA A 58 -2.18 10.31 -4.03
N LEU A 59 -1.33 9.68 -3.21
CA LEU A 59 -1.74 8.56 -2.36
C LEU A 59 -2.68 9.01 -1.22
N THR A 60 -2.49 10.22 -0.70
CA THR A 60 -3.42 10.82 0.28
C THR A 60 -4.78 11.08 -0.38
N GLU A 61 -4.80 11.56 -1.62
CA GLU A 61 -6.02 11.78 -2.40
C GLU A 61 -6.80 10.48 -2.65
N VAL A 62 -6.11 9.36 -2.87
CA VAL A 62 -6.76 8.03 -2.94
C VAL A 62 -7.56 7.75 -1.68
N LEU A 63 -7.03 8.09 -0.51
CA LEU A 63 -7.71 7.83 0.76
C LEU A 63 -8.87 8.78 1.01
N THR A 64 -8.67 10.08 0.78
CA THR A 64 -9.72 11.09 1.02
C THR A 64 -10.90 10.92 0.06
N SER A 65 -10.64 10.62 -1.23
CA SER A 65 -11.68 10.43 -2.23
C SER A 65 -12.48 9.14 -2.06
N ARG A 66 -11.83 8.05 -1.62
CA ARG A 66 -12.45 6.73 -1.53
C ARG A 66 -13.12 6.43 -0.20
N PHE A 67 -12.61 6.99 0.89
CA PHE A 67 -13.05 6.66 2.26
C PHE A 67 -13.65 7.84 3.03
N GLU A 68 -13.84 9.00 2.37
CA GLU A 68 -14.46 10.20 2.95
C GLU A 68 -13.80 10.65 4.28
N VAL A 69 -12.48 10.46 4.38
CA VAL A 69 -11.67 10.91 5.52
C VAL A 69 -11.07 12.29 5.27
N ASP A 70 -10.81 13.03 6.34
CA ASP A 70 -10.10 14.30 6.25
C ASP A 70 -8.63 14.11 5.83
N GLN A 71 -8.06 15.17 5.24
CA GLN A 71 -6.71 15.12 4.66
C GLN A 71 -5.63 14.87 5.70
N GLU A 72 -5.77 15.42 6.91
CA GLU A 72 -4.77 15.26 7.98
C GLU A 72 -4.71 13.81 8.45
N ARG A 73 -5.87 13.21 8.68
CA ARG A 73 -6.01 11.79 9.03
C ARG A 73 -5.53 10.88 7.91
N ALA A 74 -5.93 11.14 6.66
CA ALA A 74 -5.48 10.36 5.51
C ALA A 74 -3.95 10.35 5.39
N LEU A 75 -3.31 11.50 5.59
CA LEU A 75 -1.86 11.63 5.55
C LEU A 75 -1.19 10.86 6.68
N ALA A 76 -1.74 10.93 7.89
CA ALA A 76 -1.23 10.17 9.04
C ALA A 76 -1.34 8.65 8.81
N ASP A 77 -2.49 8.19 8.33
CA ASP A 77 -2.75 6.78 8.03
C ASP A 77 -1.83 6.28 6.89
N LEU A 78 -1.62 7.08 5.85
CA LEU A 78 -0.69 6.78 4.76
C LEU A 78 0.75 6.59 5.28
N ARG A 79 1.24 7.53 6.10
CA ARG A 79 2.61 7.46 6.62
C ARG A 79 2.81 6.25 7.52
N GLN A 80 1.85 5.97 8.41
CA GLN A 80 1.88 4.79 9.26
C GLN A 80 1.86 3.51 8.42
N PHE A 81 1.02 3.46 7.39
CA PHE A 81 0.94 2.31 6.49
C PHE A 81 2.30 2.03 5.81
N VAL A 82 2.92 3.07 5.25
CA VAL A 82 4.20 2.95 4.53
C VAL A 82 5.33 2.52 5.45
N GLU A 83 5.40 3.09 6.65
CA GLU A 83 6.40 2.72 7.65
C GLU A 83 6.28 1.24 8.01
N ARG A 84 5.07 0.79 8.38
CA ARG A 84 4.81 -0.61 8.75
C ARG A 84 5.06 -1.57 7.60
N LEU A 85 4.70 -1.19 6.38
CA LEU A 85 4.98 -2.02 5.21
C LEU A 85 6.48 -2.13 4.97
N VAL A 86 7.24 -1.03 5.03
CA VAL A 86 8.70 -1.07 4.87
C VAL A 86 9.37 -1.90 5.97
N GLU A 87 8.93 -1.79 7.22
CA GLU A 87 9.38 -2.63 8.32
C GLU A 87 9.11 -4.11 8.04
N ALA A 88 7.89 -4.41 7.60
CA ALA A 88 7.49 -5.73 7.16
C ALA A 88 8.09 -6.13 5.79
N LEU A 89 9.02 -5.37 5.21
CA LEU A 89 9.80 -5.74 4.02
C LEU A 89 11.31 -5.82 4.30
N ASN A 90 11.73 -5.47 5.50
CA ASN A 90 13.04 -5.84 6.02
C ASN A 90 13.03 -7.30 6.49
#